data_AF-A0A942V5F8-F1
#
_entry.id   AF-A0A942V5F8-F1
#
_cell.length_a   1.000
_cell.length_b   1.000
_cell.length_c   1.000
_cell.angle_alpha   90.00
_cell.angle_beta   90.00
_cell.angle_gamma   90.00
#
_symmetry.space_group_name_H-M   'P 1'
#
loop_
_entity.id
_entity.type
_entity.pdbx_description
1 polymer ?
#
loop_
_entity_poly.entity_id
_entity_poly.type
_entity_poly.pdbx_seq_one_letter_code
_entity_poly.pdbx_strand_id
1 'polypeptide(L)'
;MSINKVIQSLRHEIAVKNPAASAAAKANKAVNQIVRTIRHFNGETQRFEDARVVMIEDASAVMFKRVKNTKGKIEKIPVSVNLATSQDNYRTFYYFLEPVTNKEIGYVAISDWKKVKDSIPYKMGMFDEGLIKDYIEQGIIGNRVSIDYVKNNMEEVYSGAGSLADRLALEYCLKNKLKPQVTLTASENAHSAHFKRGYRFFPEQKASSFDANKTVSSRILNTKCGEKVYTRNLGNLYMYMPKTIVEKYLAEISRNPVLH
;
A
#
# COMPACT_ATOMS: atom_id res chain seq x y z
N MET A 1 -7.51 17.32 -21.74
CA MET A 1 -8.75 18.03 -21.32
C MET A 1 -8.64 18.31 -19.82
N SER A 2 -8.83 19.55 -19.36
CA SER A 2 -8.70 19.88 -17.93
C SER A 2 -9.80 19.18 -17.12
N ILE A 3 -9.46 18.58 -15.97
CA ILE A 3 -10.41 17.90 -15.07
C ILE A 3 -11.58 18.81 -14.68
N ASN A 4 -11.31 20.10 -14.50
CA ASN A 4 -12.35 21.08 -14.20
C ASN A 4 -13.38 21.21 -15.32
N LYS A 5 -12.97 21.03 -16.58
CA LYS A 5 -13.90 21.02 -17.73
C LYS A 5 -14.77 19.75 -17.75
N VAL A 6 -14.21 18.60 -17.38
CA VAL A 6 -14.97 17.33 -17.30
C VAL A 6 -16.00 17.39 -16.17
N ILE A 7 -15.61 17.92 -14.99
CA ILE A 7 -16.50 18.08 -13.84
C ILE A 7 -17.64 19.07 -14.16
N GLN A 8 -17.33 20.18 -14.81
CA GLN A 8 -18.34 21.16 -15.23
C GLN A 8 -19.32 20.57 -16.24
N SER A 9 -18.83 19.79 -17.22
CA SER A 9 -19.67 19.12 -18.21
C SER A 9 -20.65 18.12 -17.57
N LEU A 10 -20.17 17.28 -16.64
CA LEU A 10 -20.99 16.29 -15.95
C LEU A 10 -22.07 16.94 -15.07
N ARG A 11 -21.72 18.03 -14.37
CA ARG A 11 -22.69 18.79 -13.56
C ARG A 11 -23.77 19.44 -14.43
N HIS A 12 -23.37 19.99 -15.57
CA HIS A 12 -24.31 20.62 -16.50
C HIS A 12 -25.28 19.59 -17.11
N GLU A 13 -24.77 18.44 -17.56
CA GLU A 13 -25.59 17.40 -18.21
C GLU A 13 -26.67 16.82 -17.27
N ILE A 14 -26.37 16.73 -15.97
CA ILE A 14 -27.31 16.23 -14.95
C ILE A 14 -28.36 17.28 -14.58
N ALA A 15 -27.98 18.56 -14.49
CA ALA A 15 -28.92 19.64 -14.28
C ALA A 15 -29.95 19.72 -15.41
N VAL A 16 -29.54 19.41 -16.64
CA VAL A 16 -30.41 19.37 -17.82
C VAL A 16 -31.30 18.12 -17.84
N LYS A 17 -30.78 16.94 -17.44
CA LYS A 17 -31.51 15.66 -17.57
C LYS A 17 -32.43 15.31 -16.39
N ASN A 18 -32.26 15.92 -15.20
CA ASN A 18 -33.04 15.58 -14.01
C ASN A 18 -33.54 16.83 -13.25
N PRO A 19 -34.62 17.49 -13.71
CA PRO A 19 -35.11 18.73 -13.11
C PRO A 19 -35.82 18.55 -11.75
N ALA A 20 -36.18 17.32 -11.36
CA ALA A 20 -36.83 17.05 -10.08
C ALA A 20 -35.81 17.07 -8.92
N ALA A 21 -36.08 17.87 -7.89
CA ALA A 21 -35.15 18.15 -6.79
C ALA A 21 -34.59 16.89 -6.09
N SER A 22 -35.37 15.82 -5.94
CA SER A 22 -34.92 14.58 -5.28
C SER A 22 -34.03 13.70 -6.18
N ALA A 23 -34.29 13.67 -7.49
CA ALA A 23 -33.47 12.98 -8.48
C ALA A 23 -32.16 13.74 -8.71
N ALA A 24 -32.22 15.07 -8.78
CA ALA A 24 -31.06 15.94 -8.84
C ALA A 24 -30.16 15.80 -7.60
N ALA A 25 -30.73 15.67 -6.40
CA ALA A 25 -29.97 15.45 -5.16
C ALA A 25 -29.24 14.09 -5.15
N LYS A 26 -29.91 13.02 -5.58
CA LYS A 26 -29.28 11.69 -5.70
C LYS A 26 -28.19 11.67 -6.78
N ALA A 27 -28.42 12.31 -7.92
CA ALA A 27 -27.45 12.43 -8.99
C ALA A 27 -26.24 13.30 -8.58
N ASN A 28 -26.46 14.42 -7.88
CA ASN A 28 -25.39 15.26 -7.34
C ASN A 28 -24.55 14.52 -6.29
N LYS A 29 -25.15 13.66 -5.46
CA LYS A 29 -24.41 12.81 -4.52
C LYS A 29 -23.50 11.83 -5.28
N ALA A 30 -24.01 11.18 -6.33
CA ALA A 30 -23.22 10.27 -7.17
C ALA A 30 -22.07 10.99 -7.89
N VAL A 31 -22.31 12.19 -8.43
CA VAL A 31 -21.27 13.01 -9.06
C VAL A 31 -20.22 13.45 -8.06
N ASN A 32 -20.61 13.92 -6.88
CA ASN A 32 -19.65 14.32 -5.86
C ASN A 32 -18.79 13.13 -5.42
N GLN A 33 -19.35 11.91 -5.41
CA GLN A 33 -18.60 10.70 -5.14
C GLN A 33 -17.62 10.37 -6.27
N ILE A 34 -18.03 10.47 -7.54
CA ILE A 34 -17.16 10.31 -8.72
C ILE A 34 -16.04 11.37 -8.73
N VAL A 35 -16.36 12.63 -8.45
CA VAL A 35 -15.40 13.74 -8.37
C VAL A 35 -14.39 13.52 -7.25
N ARG A 36 -14.84 13.07 -6.07
CA ARG A 36 -13.94 12.69 -4.96
C ARG A 36 -13.01 11.54 -5.36
N THR A 37 -13.54 10.54 -6.06
CA THR A 37 -12.73 9.43 -6.60
C THR A 37 -11.71 9.93 -7.62
N ILE A 38 -12.08 10.78 -8.57
CA ILE A 38 -11.16 11.34 -9.58
C ILE A 38 -10.05 12.19 -8.95
N ARG A 39 -10.35 12.96 -7.90
CA ARG A 39 -9.35 13.75 -7.16
C ARG A 39 -8.38 12.86 -6.39
N HIS A 40 -8.89 11.80 -5.76
CA HIS A 40 -8.09 10.77 -5.08
C HIS A 40 -7.10 10.07 -6.01
N PHE A 41 -7.52 9.75 -7.24
CA PHE A 41 -6.64 9.13 -8.24
C PHE A 41 -5.54 10.06 -8.78
N ASN A 42 -5.72 11.38 -8.72
CA ASN A 42 -4.73 12.36 -9.21
C ASN A 42 -3.78 12.90 -8.14
N GLY A 43 -3.78 12.32 -6.93
CA GLY A 43 -2.86 12.74 -5.86
C GLY A 43 -3.17 14.11 -5.25
N GLU A 44 -4.30 14.74 -5.60
CA GLU A 44 -4.79 15.91 -4.90
C GLU A 44 -5.36 15.47 -3.55
N THR A 45 -4.56 15.71 -2.50
CA THR A 45 -4.83 15.37 -1.12
C THR A 45 -6.03 16.15 -0.57
N GLN A 46 -7.24 15.61 -0.74
CA GLN A 46 -8.30 15.84 0.24
C GLN A 46 -8.14 14.78 1.33
N ARG A 47 -7.58 15.21 2.47
CA ARG A 47 -7.63 14.47 3.73
C ARG A 47 -9.07 14.03 3.96
N PHE A 48 -9.23 12.76 4.28
CA PHE A 48 -10.47 12.10 4.63
C PHE A 48 -11.15 12.84 5.80
N GLU A 49 -12.14 13.69 5.51
CA GLU A 49 -12.93 14.37 6.55
C GLU A 49 -13.88 13.43 7.31
N ASP A 50 -14.07 12.18 6.85
CA ASP A 50 -15.01 11.23 7.45
C ASP A 50 -14.37 9.95 8.05
N ALA A 51 -13.07 9.71 7.87
CA ALA A 51 -12.43 8.50 8.41
C ALA A 51 -11.91 8.77 9.83
N ARG A 52 -12.67 8.30 10.84
CA ARG A 52 -12.24 8.39 12.24
C ARG A 52 -10.93 7.59 12.42
N VAL A 53 -9.85 8.29 12.76
CA VAL A 53 -8.60 7.66 13.19
C VAL A 53 -8.76 7.21 14.64
N VAL A 54 -8.45 5.95 14.92
CA VAL A 54 -8.57 5.32 16.24
C VAL A 54 -7.23 4.73 16.65
N MET A 55 -6.80 4.96 17.88
CA MET A 55 -5.60 4.32 18.43
C MET A 55 -5.83 2.82 18.57
N ILE A 56 -4.84 2.01 18.22
CA ILE A 56 -4.86 0.58 18.51
C ILE A 56 -4.21 0.41 19.88
N GLU A 57 -5.04 0.18 20.89
CA GLU A 57 -4.57 -0.10 22.24
C GLU A 57 -3.76 -1.42 22.26
N ASP A 58 -2.75 -1.47 23.12
CA ASP A 58 -1.85 -2.62 23.33
C ASP A 58 -1.06 -3.12 22.11
N ALA A 59 -0.99 -2.35 21.02
CA ALA A 59 -0.20 -2.74 19.85
C ALA A 59 1.31 -2.87 20.15
N SER A 60 1.92 -4.01 19.83
CA SER A 60 3.37 -4.25 19.96
C SER A 60 4.13 -3.98 18.65
N ALA A 61 3.97 -2.77 18.12
CA ALA A 61 4.66 -2.34 16.92
C ALA A 61 6.10 -1.87 17.22
N VAL A 62 7.06 -2.40 16.46
CA VAL A 62 8.49 -2.04 16.58
C VAL A 62 8.99 -1.51 15.25
N MET A 63 9.66 -0.36 15.30
CA MET A 63 10.47 0.22 14.23
C MET A 63 11.91 0.37 14.69
N PHE A 64 12.78 0.93 13.84
CA PHE A 64 14.18 1.18 14.19
C PHE A 64 14.51 2.66 14.11
N LYS A 65 14.99 3.24 15.22
CA LYS A 65 15.53 4.59 15.25
C LYS A 65 16.99 4.57 14.80
N ARG A 66 17.35 5.48 13.91
CA ARG A 66 18.71 5.72 13.44
C ARG A 66 19.42 6.62 14.43
N VAL A 67 20.50 6.13 15.01
CA VAL A 67 21.29 6.88 16.01
C VAL A 67 22.74 6.87 15.57
N LYS A 68 23.41 8.02 15.66
CA LYS A 68 24.84 8.13 15.40
C LYS A 68 25.59 7.68 16.65
N ASN A 69 26.39 6.64 16.53
CA ASN A 69 27.21 6.15 17.65
C ASN A 69 28.41 7.07 17.92
N THR A 70 29.17 6.77 18.98
CA THR A 70 30.38 7.53 19.38
C THR A 70 31.47 7.57 18.31
N LYS A 71 31.45 6.65 17.34
CA LYS A 71 32.38 6.58 16.19
C LYS A 71 31.83 7.27 14.93
N GLY A 72 30.69 7.95 15.04
CA GLY A 72 30.04 8.65 13.95
C GLY A 72 29.29 7.76 12.95
N LYS A 73 29.15 6.45 13.21
CA LYS A 73 28.41 5.51 12.34
C LYS A 73 26.93 5.48 12.72
N ILE A 74 26.06 5.31 11.72
CA ILE A 74 24.62 5.14 11.95
C ILE A 74 24.34 3.71 12.40
N GLU A 75 23.79 3.56 13.60
CA GLU A 75 23.24 2.33 14.15
C GLU A 75 21.71 2.38 14.14
N LYS A 76 21.08 1.21 14.13
CA LYS A 76 19.62 1.05 14.15
C LYS A 76 19.21 0.39 15.46
N ILE A 77 18.52 1.14 16.31
CA ILE A 77 18.07 0.68 17.61
C ILE A 77 16.56 0.38 17.53
N PRO A 78 16.10 -0.81 17.93
CA PRO A 78 14.67 -1.11 17.96
C PRO A 78 13.95 -0.18 18.95
N VAL A 79 12.80 0.34 18.54
CA VAL A 79 11.95 1.22 19.35
C VAL A 79 10.49 0.83 19.17
N SER A 80 9.74 0.80 20.26
CA SER A 80 8.28 0.69 20.19
C SER A 80 7.70 1.95 19.55
N VAL A 81 6.64 1.80 18.77
CA VAL A 81 5.86 2.89 18.19
C VAL A 81 4.38 2.68 18.50
N ASN A 82 3.64 3.76 18.67
CA ASN A 82 2.19 3.66 18.79
C ASN A 82 1.59 3.38 17.41
N LEU A 83 0.47 2.65 17.38
CA LEU A 83 -0.32 2.46 16.17
C LEU A 83 -1.67 3.17 16.27
N ALA A 84 -2.07 3.78 15.16
CA ALA A 84 -3.44 4.18 14.94
C ALA A 84 -3.95 3.58 13.63
N THR A 85 -5.26 3.45 13.47
CA THR A 85 -5.88 2.96 12.25
C THR A 85 -7.03 3.83 11.81
N SER A 86 -7.23 3.88 10.50
CA SER A 86 -8.46 4.37 9.89
C SER A 86 -8.82 3.42 8.75
N GLN A 87 -10.07 3.45 8.31
CA GLN A 87 -10.52 2.64 7.20
C GLN A 87 -11.35 3.48 6.23
N ASP A 88 -11.20 3.20 4.96
CA ASP A 88 -12.19 3.56 3.95
C ASP A 88 -12.94 2.29 3.46
N ASN A 89 -13.68 2.41 2.36
CA ASN A 89 -14.52 1.33 1.83
C ASN A 89 -13.77 0.00 1.61
N TYR A 90 -12.49 0.03 1.23
CA TYR A 90 -11.73 -1.18 0.91
C TYR A 90 -10.28 -1.14 1.38
N ARG A 91 -9.82 0.01 1.90
CA ARG A 91 -8.48 0.18 2.48
C ARG A 91 -8.53 0.29 3.98
N THR A 92 -7.52 -0.29 4.62
CA THR A 92 -7.18 -0.05 6.01
C THR A 92 -5.83 0.65 6.06
N PHE A 93 -5.77 1.75 6.78
CA PHE A 93 -4.56 2.50 7.05
C PHE A 93 -4.07 2.14 8.45
N TYR A 94 -2.76 1.96 8.60
CA TYR A 94 -2.09 1.90 9.88
C TYR A 94 -1.03 3.00 9.93
N TYR A 95 -1.17 3.90 10.89
CA TYR A 95 -0.26 5.01 11.13
C TYR A 95 0.74 4.62 12.22
N PHE A 96 2.00 4.92 11.98
CA PHE A 96 3.10 4.71 12.92
C PHE A 96 3.38 6.02 13.61
N LEU A 97 3.22 6.06 14.93
CA LEU A 97 3.31 7.30 15.70
C LEU A 97 4.43 7.21 16.73
N GLU A 98 5.14 8.31 16.96
CA GLU A 98 6.09 8.40 18.07
C GLU A 98 5.37 8.20 19.41
N PRO A 99 5.89 7.36 20.34
CA PRO A 99 5.18 7.02 21.57
C PRO A 99 4.76 8.19 22.46
N VAL A 100 5.62 9.21 22.55
CA VAL A 100 5.44 10.34 23.48
C VAL A 100 4.69 11.49 22.82
N THR A 101 5.06 11.84 21.59
CA THR A 101 4.54 13.03 20.90
C THR A 101 3.33 12.73 20.03
N ASN A 102 3.05 11.45 19.75
CA ASN A 102 2.10 10.98 18.74
C ASN A 102 2.32 11.59 17.35
N LYS A 103 3.53 12.09 17.06
CA LYS A 103 3.89 12.59 15.74
C LYS A 103 3.93 11.43 14.75
N GLU A 104 3.33 11.61 13.59
CA GLU A 104 3.34 10.60 12.52
C GLU A 104 4.76 10.40 11.97
N ILE A 105 5.29 9.20 12.19
CA ILE A 105 6.52 8.69 11.57
C ILE A 105 6.22 8.30 10.13
N GLY A 106 5.06 7.69 9.88
CA GLY A 106 4.63 7.26 8.56
C GLY A 106 3.36 6.41 8.63
N TYR A 107 3.04 5.72 7.55
CA TYR A 107 1.88 4.83 7.51
C TYR A 107 2.05 3.72 6.46
N VAL A 108 1.21 2.70 6.59
CA VAL A 108 0.92 1.73 5.53
C VAL A 108 -0.57 1.78 5.20
N ALA A 109 -0.91 1.68 3.92
CA ALA A 109 -2.26 1.44 3.47
C ALA A 109 -2.34 0.06 2.83
N ILE A 110 -3.34 -0.73 3.22
CA ILE A 110 -3.59 -2.06 2.66
C ILE A 110 -5.00 -2.14 2.07
N SER A 111 -5.12 -2.71 0.87
CA SER A 111 -6.41 -2.99 0.22
C SER A 111 -6.80 -4.46 0.41
N ASP A 112 -8.04 -4.70 0.84
CA ASP A 112 -8.64 -6.04 0.86
C ASP A 112 -9.37 -6.31 -0.46
N TRP A 113 -8.83 -7.19 -1.31
CA TRP A 113 -9.42 -7.46 -2.62
C TRP A 113 -10.79 -8.12 -2.58
N LYS A 114 -11.20 -8.69 -1.45
CA LYS A 114 -12.59 -9.11 -1.27
C LYS A 114 -13.52 -7.90 -1.31
N LYS A 115 -13.14 -6.79 -0.67
CA LYS A 115 -13.91 -5.54 -0.62
C LYS A 115 -13.70 -4.68 -1.87
N VAL A 116 -12.49 -4.67 -2.44
CA VAL A 116 -12.17 -3.92 -3.67
C VAL A 116 -13.10 -4.34 -4.81
N LYS A 117 -13.37 -5.64 -4.98
CA LYS A 117 -14.25 -6.17 -6.04
C LYS A 117 -15.65 -5.57 -6.04
N ASP A 118 -16.15 -5.14 -4.89
CA ASP A 118 -17.46 -4.52 -4.76
C ASP A 118 -17.44 -3.00 -5.02
N SER A 119 -16.25 -2.39 -5.07
CA SER A 119 -16.06 -0.96 -5.21
C SER A 119 -16.35 -0.45 -6.63
N ILE A 120 -16.80 0.81 -6.73
CA ILE A 120 -17.03 1.49 -8.02
C ILE A 120 -15.76 1.49 -8.90
N PRO A 121 -14.56 1.83 -8.39
CA PRO A 121 -13.35 1.82 -9.22
C PRO A 121 -13.04 0.45 -9.84
N TYR A 122 -13.31 -0.65 -9.13
CA TYR A 122 -13.14 -1.99 -9.68
C TYR A 122 -14.14 -2.28 -10.80
N LYS A 123 -15.41 -1.96 -10.58
CA LYS A 123 -16.47 -2.12 -11.59
C LYS A 123 -16.25 -1.25 -12.83
N MET A 124 -15.48 -0.17 -12.70
CA MET A 124 -15.07 0.72 -13.79
C MET A 124 -13.74 0.30 -14.46
N GLY A 125 -13.13 -0.82 -14.07
CA GLY A 125 -11.85 -1.27 -14.65
C GLY A 125 -10.66 -0.36 -14.32
N MET A 126 -10.70 0.37 -13.20
CA MET A 126 -9.65 1.33 -12.81
C MET A 126 -8.48 0.70 -12.04
N PHE A 127 -8.40 -0.62 -11.99
CA PHE A 127 -7.31 -1.35 -11.35
C PHE A 127 -6.57 -2.18 -12.38
N ASP A 128 -5.25 -2.26 -12.20
CA ASP A 128 -4.39 -3.04 -13.08
C ASP A 128 -4.69 -4.55 -13.01
N GLU A 129 -4.87 -5.18 -14.17
CA GLU A 129 -5.17 -6.61 -14.29
C GLU A 129 -4.12 -7.49 -13.62
N GLY A 130 -2.84 -7.07 -13.62
CA GLY A 130 -1.74 -7.80 -12.99
C GLY A 130 -1.87 -7.97 -11.47
N LEU A 131 -2.71 -7.19 -10.81
CA LEU A 131 -3.02 -7.38 -9.37
C LEU A 131 -4.26 -8.26 -9.15
N ILE A 132 -5.09 -8.41 -10.19
CA ILE A 132 -6.39 -9.11 -10.14
C ILE A 132 -6.25 -10.57 -10.58
N LYS A 133 -5.40 -10.84 -11.58
CA LYS A 133 -5.17 -12.16 -12.16
C LYS A 133 -4.70 -13.18 -11.11
N ASP A 134 -5.14 -14.42 -11.26
CA ASP A 134 -4.62 -15.55 -10.48
C ASP A 134 -3.30 -16.04 -11.06
N TYR A 135 -2.34 -16.28 -10.17
CA TYR A 135 -1.01 -16.78 -10.46
C TYR A 135 -0.81 -18.08 -9.69
N ILE A 136 -1.33 -19.18 -10.25
CA ILE A 136 -1.45 -20.49 -9.60
C ILE A 136 -0.10 -21.02 -9.14
N GLU A 137 0.92 -20.98 -10.01
CA GLU A 137 2.28 -21.45 -9.70
C GLU A 137 2.93 -20.67 -8.55
N GLN A 138 2.61 -19.40 -8.41
CA GLN A 138 3.10 -18.54 -7.33
C GLN A 138 2.23 -18.64 -6.06
N GLY A 139 1.15 -19.44 -6.09
CA GLY A 139 0.23 -19.65 -4.98
C GLY A 139 -0.71 -18.47 -4.69
N ILE A 140 -0.82 -17.52 -5.62
CA ILE A 140 -1.64 -16.31 -5.50
C ILE A 140 -2.96 -16.54 -6.25
N ILE A 141 -4.02 -16.86 -5.51
CA ILE A 141 -5.32 -17.30 -6.05
C ILE A 141 -6.45 -16.66 -5.23
N GLY A 142 -7.44 -16.07 -5.91
CA GLY A 142 -8.66 -15.57 -5.27
C GLY A 142 -8.48 -14.26 -4.50
N ASN A 143 -9.03 -14.16 -3.28
CA ASN A 143 -8.92 -12.94 -2.48
C ASN A 143 -7.54 -12.84 -1.83
N ARG A 144 -7.00 -11.62 -1.81
CA ARG A 144 -5.65 -11.28 -1.33
C ARG A 144 -5.65 -9.89 -0.71
N VAL A 145 -4.57 -9.55 -0.02
CA VAL A 145 -4.34 -8.20 0.50
C VAL A 145 -3.24 -7.55 -0.33
N SER A 146 -3.44 -6.32 -0.78
CA SER A 146 -2.37 -5.52 -1.38
C SER A 146 -1.84 -4.50 -0.40
N ILE A 147 -0.53 -4.32 -0.36
CA ILE A 147 0.09 -3.13 0.24
C ILE A 147 0.12 -2.06 -0.85
N ASP A 148 -0.73 -1.03 -0.70
CA ASP A 148 -0.86 0.05 -1.69
C ASP A 148 0.21 1.13 -1.49
N TYR A 149 0.43 1.49 -0.23
CA TYR A 149 1.37 2.55 0.14
C TYR A 149 2.15 2.14 1.38
N VAL A 150 3.46 2.38 1.34
CA VAL A 150 4.31 2.40 2.54
C VAL A 150 5.02 3.73 2.53
N LYS A 151 4.73 4.58 3.51
CA LYS A 151 5.34 5.89 3.65
C LYS A 151 6.11 5.99 4.95
N ASN A 152 7.29 6.59 4.88
CA ASN A 152 8.09 6.99 6.03
C ASN A 152 8.39 8.47 5.89
N ASN A 153 7.66 9.32 6.62
CA ASN A 153 7.83 10.77 6.57
C ASN A 153 9.09 11.24 7.31
N MET A 154 9.73 10.34 8.06
CA MET A 154 10.91 10.63 8.89
C MET A 154 12.05 9.65 8.57
N GLU A 155 12.33 9.39 7.30
CA GLU A 155 13.28 8.35 6.86
C GLU A 155 14.72 8.50 7.34
N GLU A 156 15.13 9.73 7.63
CA GLU A 156 16.42 10.07 8.23
C GLU A 156 16.52 9.67 9.71
N VAL A 157 15.38 9.57 10.40
CA VAL A 157 15.31 9.26 11.84
C VAL A 157 14.84 7.83 12.07
N TYR A 158 13.89 7.35 11.29
CA TYR A 158 13.23 6.06 11.48
C TYR A 158 13.39 5.16 10.26
N SER A 159 13.44 3.85 10.50
CA SER A 159 13.45 2.81 9.48
C SER A 159 12.65 1.60 9.94
N GLY A 160 12.42 0.63 9.06
CA GLY A 160 11.63 -0.57 9.38
C GLY A 160 10.16 -0.51 8.97
N ALA A 161 9.67 0.61 8.43
CA ALA A 161 8.28 0.79 7.99
C ALA A 161 7.83 -0.32 7.02
N GLY A 162 8.70 -0.75 6.10
CA GLY A 162 8.39 -1.83 5.16
C GLY A 162 8.20 -3.21 5.80
N SER A 163 9.01 -3.56 6.82
CA SER A 163 8.85 -4.83 7.54
C SER A 163 7.64 -4.81 8.47
N LEU A 164 7.35 -3.66 9.09
CA LEU A 164 6.13 -3.48 9.87
C LEU A 164 4.88 -3.57 8.98
N ALA A 165 4.92 -2.98 7.78
CA ALA A 165 3.87 -3.11 6.77
C ALA A 165 3.61 -4.57 6.36
N ASP A 166 4.67 -5.36 6.16
CA ASP A 166 4.55 -6.79 5.84
C ASP A 166 3.81 -7.57 6.94
N ARG A 167 4.19 -7.34 8.20
CA ARG A 167 3.55 -7.98 9.36
C ARG A 167 2.09 -7.57 9.49
N LEU A 168 1.79 -6.27 9.38
CA LEU A 168 0.43 -5.75 9.46
C LEU A 168 -0.48 -6.29 8.35
N ALA A 169 0.03 -6.44 7.12
CA ALA A 169 -0.74 -7.03 6.02
C ALA A 169 -1.09 -8.50 6.25
N LEU A 170 -0.14 -9.28 6.78
CA LEU A 170 -0.37 -10.69 7.12
C LEU A 170 -1.30 -10.84 8.33
N GLU A 171 -1.11 -10.05 9.38
CA GLU A 171 -2.01 -10.05 10.54
C GLU A 171 -3.42 -9.61 10.16
N TYR A 172 -3.57 -8.65 9.25
CA TYR A 172 -4.88 -8.32 8.69
C TYR A 172 -5.52 -9.54 8.00
N CYS A 173 -4.74 -10.31 7.21
CA CYS A 173 -5.26 -11.53 6.59
C CYS A 173 -5.78 -12.50 7.66
N LEU A 174 -4.99 -12.76 8.71
CA LEU A 174 -5.36 -13.67 9.80
C LEU A 174 -6.63 -13.20 10.53
N LYS A 175 -6.67 -11.93 10.97
CA LYS A 175 -7.82 -11.35 11.66
C LYS A 175 -9.10 -11.39 10.84
N ASN A 176 -9.00 -11.25 9.52
CA ASN A 176 -10.14 -11.26 8.60
C ASN A 176 -10.41 -12.65 7.97
N LYS A 177 -9.77 -13.72 8.46
CA LYS A 177 -9.94 -15.10 7.96
C LYS A 177 -9.67 -15.22 6.45
N LEU A 178 -8.70 -14.45 5.95
CA LEU A 178 -8.21 -14.51 4.58
C LEU A 178 -6.98 -15.41 4.51
N LYS A 179 -6.82 -16.14 3.40
CA LYS A 179 -5.57 -16.85 3.13
C LYS A 179 -4.43 -15.81 3.04
N PRO A 180 -3.29 -15.99 3.76
CA PRO A 180 -2.20 -15.02 3.76
C PRO A 180 -1.53 -14.92 2.39
N GLN A 181 -2.02 -13.99 1.57
CA GLN A 181 -1.52 -13.70 0.23
C GLN A 181 -1.36 -12.19 0.15
N VAL A 182 -0.11 -11.75 0.07
CA VAL A 182 0.23 -10.32 0.04
C VAL A 182 0.83 -9.97 -1.30
N THR A 183 0.26 -8.97 -1.96
CA THR A 183 0.77 -8.40 -3.21
C THR A 183 1.05 -6.91 -3.04
N LEU A 184 1.79 -6.32 -3.97
CA LEU A 184 1.99 -4.87 -4.02
C LEU A 184 2.39 -4.44 -5.41
N THR A 185 2.37 -3.14 -5.66
CA THR A 185 3.01 -2.53 -6.82
C THR A 185 4.27 -1.82 -6.35
N ALA A 186 5.43 -2.24 -6.85
CA ALA A 186 6.66 -1.50 -6.66
C ALA A 186 6.69 -0.33 -7.65
N SER A 187 6.70 0.88 -7.10
CA SER A 187 6.89 2.09 -7.89
C SER A 187 8.34 2.22 -8.37
N GLU A 188 8.58 3.16 -9.26
CA GLU A 188 9.91 3.56 -9.70
C GLU A 188 10.90 3.66 -8.52
N ASN A 189 12.07 3.03 -8.66
CA ASN A 189 13.14 2.93 -7.64
C ASN A 189 12.84 2.14 -6.36
N ALA A 190 11.63 1.64 -6.13
CA ALA A 190 11.30 0.83 -4.95
C ALA A 190 11.58 -0.67 -5.14
N HIS A 191 11.75 -1.13 -6.39
CA HIS A 191 11.95 -2.53 -6.77
C HIS A 191 12.98 -3.26 -5.92
N SER A 192 14.19 -2.68 -5.77
CA SER A 192 15.28 -3.32 -5.05
C SER A 192 15.02 -3.41 -3.54
N ALA A 193 14.29 -2.45 -2.97
CA ALA A 193 13.91 -2.46 -1.56
C ALA A 193 12.92 -3.59 -1.25
N HIS A 194 11.89 -3.76 -2.08
CA HIS A 194 10.94 -4.87 -1.94
C HIS A 194 11.60 -6.23 -2.24
N PHE A 195 12.44 -6.31 -3.26
CA PHE A 195 13.16 -7.54 -3.59
C PHE A 195 14.08 -8.01 -2.44
N LYS A 196 14.81 -7.08 -1.80
CA LYS A 196 15.64 -7.36 -0.61
C LYS A 196 14.81 -7.78 0.61
N ARG A 197 13.55 -7.36 0.71
CA ARG A 197 12.58 -7.84 1.71
C ARG A 197 12.05 -9.26 1.41
N GLY A 198 12.38 -9.82 0.26
CA GLY A 198 12.00 -11.18 -0.14
C GLY A 198 10.86 -11.25 -1.16
N TYR A 199 10.29 -10.12 -1.57
CA TYR A 199 9.26 -10.10 -2.61
C TYR A 199 9.81 -10.54 -3.96
N ARG A 200 8.94 -11.05 -4.82
CA ARG A 200 9.25 -11.41 -6.21
C ARG A 200 8.26 -10.76 -7.16
N PHE A 201 8.69 -10.53 -8.38
CA PHE A 201 7.84 -10.00 -9.44
C PHE A 201 6.97 -11.12 -10.01
N PHE A 202 5.68 -10.85 -10.24
CA PHE A 202 4.83 -11.73 -11.03
C PHE A 202 5.41 -11.96 -12.44
N PRO A 203 5.17 -13.13 -13.07
CA PRO A 203 5.54 -13.36 -14.46
C PRO A 203 4.71 -12.47 -15.41
N GLU A 204 5.19 -12.30 -16.65
CA GLU A 204 4.42 -11.71 -17.78
C GLU A 204 3.99 -10.23 -17.63
N GLN A 205 4.71 -9.43 -16.84
CA GLN A 205 4.33 -8.01 -16.64
C GLN A 205 4.71 -7.09 -17.80
N LYS A 206 5.57 -7.57 -18.70
CA LYS A 206 6.01 -6.88 -19.91
C LYS A 206 6.11 -7.91 -21.04
N ALA A 207 6.57 -7.46 -22.21
CA ALA A 207 6.89 -8.31 -23.35
C ALA A 207 7.58 -9.62 -22.91
N SER A 208 7.25 -10.72 -23.60
CA SER A 208 7.54 -12.11 -23.21
C SER A 208 9.00 -12.44 -22.89
N SER A 209 9.97 -11.60 -23.28
CA SER A 209 11.39 -11.77 -23.01
C SER A 209 11.91 -11.08 -21.74
N PHE A 210 11.10 -10.28 -21.05
CA PHE A 210 11.54 -9.51 -19.88
C PHE A 210 11.35 -10.25 -18.55
N ASP A 211 12.46 -10.70 -17.93
CA ASP A 211 12.47 -11.25 -16.58
C ASP A 211 12.90 -10.19 -15.54
N ALA A 212 11.91 -9.64 -14.85
CA ALA A 212 12.12 -8.64 -13.79
C ALA A 212 12.92 -9.19 -12.60
N ASN A 213 12.72 -10.47 -12.23
CA ASN A 213 13.41 -11.08 -11.10
C ASN A 213 14.92 -11.20 -11.38
N LYS A 214 15.30 -11.69 -12.57
CA LYS A 214 16.71 -11.75 -13.00
C LYS A 214 17.31 -10.36 -13.14
N THR A 215 16.58 -9.43 -13.77
CA THR A 215 17.07 -8.06 -14.01
C THR A 215 17.39 -7.33 -12.71
N VAL A 216 16.45 -7.34 -11.75
CA VAL A 216 16.65 -6.63 -10.47
C VAL A 216 17.71 -7.32 -9.62
N SER A 217 17.74 -8.67 -9.60
CA SER A 217 18.78 -9.43 -8.90
C SER A 217 20.18 -9.08 -9.41
N SER A 218 20.38 -9.11 -10.74
CA SER A 218 21.66 -8.74 -11.37
C SER A 218 22.07 -7.32 -11.03
N ARG A 219 21.14 -6.35 -11.07
CA ARG A 219 21.44 -4.96 -10.68
C ARG A 219 21.84 -4.83 -9.23
N ILE A 220 21.21 -5.57 -8.31
CA ILE A 220 21.60 -5.57 -6.90
C ILE A 220 23.03 -6.10 -6.73
N LEU A 221 23.38 -7.20 -7.41
CA LEU A 221 24.71 -7.81 -7.33
C LEU A 221 25.81 -6.93 -7.93
N ASN A 222 25.50 -6.19 -8.98
CA ASN A 222 26.46 -5.37 -9.71
C ASN A 222 26.55 -3.91 -9.21
N THR A 223 25.69 -3.50 -8.28
CA THR A 223 25.76 -2.16 -7.66
C THR A 223 26.72 -2.19 -6.48
N LYS A 224 27.65 -1.24 -6.40
CA LYS A 224 28.62 -1.20 -5.31
C LYS A 224 27.93 -0.90 -3.97
N CYS A 225 28.56 -1.33 -2.88
CA CYS A 225 28.08 -1.02 -1.54
C CYS A 225 27.98 0.51 -1.34
N GLY A 226 26.85 0.99 -0.84
CA GLY A 226 26.58 2.43 -0.64
C GLY A 226 25.93 3.11 -1.84
N GLU A 227 25.92 2.50 -3.02
CA GLU A 227 25.27 3.06 -4.20
C GLU A 227 23.79 2.68 -4.31
N LYS A 228 23.00 3.56 -4.96
CA LYS A 228 21.58 3.32 -5.22
C LYS A 228 21.44 2.35 -6.39
N VAL A 229 20.72 1.25 -6.17
CA VAL A 229 20.35 0.30 -7.24
C VAL A 229 19.32 0.95 -8.18
N TYR A 230 19.74 1.36 -9.36
CA TYR A 230 18.88 2.05 -10.32
C TYR A 230 17.86 1.07 -10.93
N THR A 231 16.57 1.31 -10.69
CA THR A 231 15.46 0.50 -11.23
C THR A 231 14.32 1.34 -11.81
N ARG A 232 14.52 2.65 -11.93
CA ARG A 232 13.52 3.59 -12.43
C ARG A 232 12.97 3.22 -13.81
N ASN A 233 13.86 2.85 -14.73
CA ASN A 233 13.50 2.51 -16.11
C ASN A 233 12.60 1.27 -16.23
N LEU A 234 12.37 0.55 -15.14
CA LEU A 234 11.46 -0.59 -15.12
C LEU A 234 9.99 -0.17 -14.97
N GLY A 235 9.71 1.11 -14.69
CA GLY A 235 8.33 1.60 -14.48
C GLY A 235 7.75 1.06 -13.19
N ASN A 236 6.44 0.81 -13.17
CA ASN A 236 5.77 0.11 -12.09
C ASN A 236 5.75 -1.39 -12.36
N LEU A 237 6.03 -2.19 -11.33
CA LEU A 237 5.98 -3.65 -11.42
C LEU A 237 5.18 -4.23 -10.26
N TYR A 238 4.30 -5.18 -10.56
CA TYR A 238 3.53 -5.94 -9.59
C TYR A 238 4.41 -6.98 -8.89
N MET A 239 4.21 -7.18 -7.61
CA MET A 239 4.99 -8.10 -6.81
C MET A 239 4.10 -8.91 -5.89
N TYR A 240 4.60 -10.05 -5.47
CA TYR A 240 3.99 -10.90 -4.47
C TYR A 240 5.00 -11.29 -3.39
N MET A 241 4.49 -11.54 -2.20
CA MET A 241 5.25 -12.16 -1.12
C MET A 241 5.26 -13.68 -1.32
N PRO A 242 6.42 -14.30 -1.59
CA PRO A 242 6.50 -15.75 -1.77
C PRO A 242 6.11 -16.51 -0.49
N LYS A 243 5.63 -17.74 -0.64
CA LYS A 243 5.21 -18.62 0.46
C LYS A 243 6.25 -18.72 1.59
N THR A 244 7.53 -18.87 1.25
CA THR A 244 8.62 -18.96 2.24
C THR A 244 8.77 -17.69 3.09
N ILE A 245 8.50 -16.52 2.51
CA ILE A 245 8.53 -15.23 3.22
C ILE A 245 7.27 -15.07 4.07
N VAL A 246 6.11 -15.50 3.56
CA VAL A 246 4.86 -15.55 4.32
C VAL A 246 5.05 -16.41 5.57
N GLU A 247 5.55 -17.65 5.44
CA GLU A 247 5.77 -18.57 6.55
C GLU A 247 6.73 -18.00 7.61
N LYS A 248 7.82 -17.35 7.16
CA LYS A 248 8.75 -16.66 8.05
C LYS A 248 8.02 -15.62 8.90
N TYR A 249 7.26 -14.72 8.28
CA TYR A 249 6.55 -13.68 9.02
C TYR A 249 5.41 -14.24 9.88
N LEU A 250 4.69 -15.27 9.43
CA LEU A 250 3.67 -15.92 10.25
C LEU A 250 4.27 -16.53 11.53
N ALA A 251 5.47 -17.11 11.44
CA ALA A 251 6.19 -17.61 12.61
C ALA A 251 6.70 -16.49 13.53
N GLU A 252 6.97 -15.29 13.01
CA GLU A 252 7.28 -14.11 13.84
C GLU A 252 6.03 -13.59 14.54
N ILE A 253 4.91 -13.48 13.81
CA ILE A 253 3.61 -13.02 14.29
C ILE A 253 3.08 -13.93 15.40
N SER A 254 3.20 -15.25 15.26
CA SER A 254 2.72 -16.19 16.28
C SER A 254 3.43 -16.05 17.63
N ARG A 255 4.67 -15.55 17.63
CA ARG A 255 5.47 -15.28 18.84
C ARG A 255 5.26 -13.88 19.38
N ASN A 256 4.98 -12.92 18.51
CA ASN A 256 4.83 -11.52 18.86
C ASN A 256 3.87 -10.87 17.84
N PRO A 257 2.56 -10.90 18.05
CA PRO A 257 1.61 -10.22 17.17
C PRO A 257 1.74 -8.70 17.35
N VAL A 258 1.52 -7.94 16.28
CA VAL A 258 1.46 -6.47 16.31
C VAL A 258 0.07 -6.02 16.75
N LEU A 259 -0.95 -6.66 16.20
CA LEU A 259 -2.36 -6.40 16.43
C LEU A 259 -2.89 -7.45 17.41
N HIS A 260 -2.93 -7.15 18.71
CA HIS A 260 -3.64 -7.97 19.69
C HIS A 260 -5.15 -7.91 19.48
#